data_AF-A0A061RPX5-F1
#
_entry.id   AF-A0A061RPX5-F1
#
_cell.length_a   1.000
_cell.length_b   1.000
_cell.length_c   1.000
_cell.angle_alpha   90.00
_cell.angle_beta   90.00
_cell.angle_gamma   90.00
#
_symmetry.space_group_name_H-M   'P 1'
#
loop_
_entity.id
_entity.type
_entity.pdbx_description
1 polymer ?
#
loop_
_entity_poly.entity_id
_entity_poly.type
_entity_poly.pdbx_seq_one_letter_code
_entity_poly.pdbx_strand_id
1 'polypeptide(L)'
;DCGDAKFAGLEVTFDRDLQEALQDTLECGWDFVLVPLVDPRNRRPAPKRLSTSASLPPPFTRSDMILGSAQWGSQILGVTSPWIWPDSSDTELREDSEAALKQELAWAAHLSLQAVVVPLPPSPQKSVNFLRILNQSLNSLSNMGLWLHIPMVSVHDAQANDEEEAEEDTWEWWHQARRLC
;
A
#
# COMPACT_ATOMS: atom_id res chain seq x y z
N ASP A 1 -0.82 -25.25 -25.03
CA ASP A 1 -0.51 -25.59 -23.63
C ASP A 1 0.19 -24.44 -22.91
N CYS A 2 -0.59 -23.49 -22.37
CA CYS A 2 -0.10 -22.45 -21.45
C CYS A 2 -0.82 -22.58 -20.10
N GLY A 3 -1.02 -23.82 -19.63
CA GLY A 3 -1.89 -24.14 -18.50
C GLY A 3 -1.23 -24.20 -17.12
N ASP A 4 0.10 -24.09 -17.03
CA ASP A 4 0.85 -24.30 -15.78
C ASP A 4 1.74 -23.11 -15.36
N ALA A 5 1.69 -21.97 -16.05
CA ALA A 5 2.42 -20.77 -15.61
C ALA A 5 1.72 -20.18 -14.38
N LYS A 6 2.21 -20.53 -13.19
CA LYS A 6 1.79 -19.93 -11.94
C LYS A 6 2.44 -18.56 -11.83
N PHE A 7 1.68 -17.49 -12.01
CA PHE A 7 2.15 -16.13 -11.76
C PHE A 7 2.14 -15.87 -10.25
N ALA A 8 3.31 -15.86 -9.63
CA ALA A 8 3.47 -15.79 -8.18
C ALA A 8 4.54 -14.78 -7.78
N GLY A 9 4.31 -14.09 -6.66
CA GLY A 9 5.24 -13.10 -6.16
C GLY A 9 5.51 -13.24 -4.66
N LEU A 10 6.63 -12.67 -4.24
CA LEU A 10 7.10 -12.69 -2.86
C LEU A 10 6.98 -11.29 -2.25
N GLU A 11 6.39 -11.18 -1.07
CA GLU A 11 6.44 -9.95 -0.29
C GLU A 11 7.72 -9.90 0.54
N VAL A 12 8.47 -8.81 0.42
CA VAL A 12 9.72 -8.60 1.15
C VAL A 12 9.60 -7.39 2.08
N THR A 13 10.37 -7.41 3.17
CA THR A 13 10.49 -6.24 4.04
C THR A 13 11.22 -5.09 3.35
N PHE A 14 11.14 -3.88 3.88
CA PHE A 14 11.89 -2.75 3.34
C PHE A 14 13.40 -2.97 3.47
N ASP A 15 14.02 -3.44 2.40
CA ASP A 15 15.45 -3.71 2.33
C ASP A 15 16.24 -2.46 1.89
N ARG A 16 17.50 -2.38 2.31
CA ARG A 16 18.48 -1.38 1.89
C ARG A 16 18.92 -1.58 0.44
N ASP A 17 18.98 -2.83 -0.03
CA ASP A 17 19.32 -3.15 -1.42
C ASP A 17 18.14 -3.83 -2.13
N LEU A 18 17.43 -3.05 -2.96
CA LEU A 18 16.32 -3.58 -3.75
C LEU A 18 16.79 -4.49 -4.88
N GLN A 19 17.98 -4.23 -5.43
CA GLN A 19 18.46 -4.95 -6.60
C GLN A 19 18.82 -6.38 -6.21
N GLU A 20 19.50 -6.54 -5.08
CA GLU A 20 19.81 -7.85 -4.50
C GLU A 20 18.54 -8.61 -4.15
N ALA A 21 17.60 -7.99 -3.41
CA ALA A 21 16.33 -8.63 -3.06
C ALA A 21 15.52 -9.08 -4.29
N LEU A 22 15.49 -8.26 -5.36
CA LEU A 22 14.85 -8.62 -6.62
C LEU A 22 15.58 -9.79 -7.29
N GLN A 23 16.91 -9.74 -7.39
CA GLN A 23 17.70 -10.79 -8.01
C GLN A 23 17.50 -12.14 -7.29
N ASP A 24 17.61 -12.17 -5.97
CA ASP A 24 17.41 -13.36 -5.14
C ASP A 24 16.00 -13.95 -5.32
N THR A 25 14.99 -13.07 -5.38
CA THR A 25 13.58 -13.46 -5.59
C THR A 25 13.39 -14.12 -6.95
N LEU A 26 13.97 -13.55 -8.01
CA LEU A 26 13.90 -14.12 -9.36
C LEU A 26 14.70 -15.43 -9.49
N GLU A 27 15.86 -15.53 -8.84
CA GLU A 27 16.66 -16.77 -8.79
C GLU A 27 15.95 -17.91 -8.06
N CYS A 28 15.12 -17.58 -7.07
CA CYS A 28 14.22 -18.54 -6.40
C CYS A 28 13.02 -18.97 -7.26
N GLY A 29 12.82 -18.37 -8.44
CA GLY A 29 11.77 -18.73 -9.38
C GLY A 29 10.44 -18.00 -9.21
N TRP A 30 10.40 -16.89 -8.46
CA TRP A 30 9.24 -16.01 -8.38
C TRP A 30 9.18 -15.05 -9.59
N ASP A 31 7.99 -14.64 -10.00
CA ASP A 31 7.81 -13.78 -11.17
C ASP A 31 7.97 -12.28 -10.85
N PHE A 32 7.57 -11.88 -9.64
CA PHE A 32 7.60 -10.49 -9.18
C PHE A 32 7.79 -10.40 -7.65
N VAL A 33 8.08 -9.20 -7.16
CA VAL A 33 8.27 -8.91 -5.75
C VAL A 33 7.35 -7.77 -5.30
N LEU A 34 6.72 -7.93 -4.14
CA LEU A 34 5.94 -6.87 -3.48
C LEU A 34 6.88 -6.14 -2.52
N VAL A 35 7.00 -4.82 -2.68
CA VAL A 35 7.93 -4.01 -1.90
C VAL A 35 7.23 -2.82 -1.26
N PRO A 36 7.52 -2.50 0.01
CA PRO A 36 7.04 -1.25 0.60
C PRO A 36 7.60 -0.06 -0.18
N LEU A 37 6.73 0.82 -0.65
CA LEU A 37 7.11 1.99 -1.47
C LEU A 37 8.01 2.97 -0.68
N VAL A 38 7.78 3.01 0.62
CA VAL A 38 8.48 3.83 1.61
C VAL A 38 8.83 2.94 2.79
N ASP A 39 9.88 3.30 3.54
CA ASP A 39 10.18 2.63 4.80
C ASP A 39 8.94 2.71 5.71
N PRO A 40 8.36 1.57 6.14
CA PRO A 40 7.17 1.53 7.00
C PRO A 40 7.34 2.30 8.31
N ARG A 41 8.57 2.60 8.75
CA ARG A 41 8.86 3.36 9.96
C ARG A 41 8.97 4.87 9.71
N ASN A 42 9.04 5.29 8.45
CA ASN A 42 9.26 6.67 8.05
C ASN A 42 7.94 7.44 7.92
N ARG A 43 7.23 7.60 9.03
CA ARG A 43 6.07 8.47 9.11
C ARG A 43 6.50 9.93 8.95
N ARG A 44 5.92 10.63 7.98
CA ARG A 44 6.22 12.03 7.68
C ARG A 44 5.06 12.95 8.06
N PRO A 45 5.34 14.14 8.63
CA PRO A 45 4.33 15.13 8.85
C PRO A 45 3.77 15.65 7.52
N ALA A 46 2.46 15.88 7.47
CA ALA A 46 1.79 16.47 6.32
C ALA A 46 2.39 17.84 5.97
N PRO A 47 2.50 18.21 4.67
CA PRO A 47 3.10 19.49 4.27
C PRO A 47 2.50 20.72 4.93
N LYS A 48 1.19 20.68 5.23
CA LYS A 48 0.47 21.77 5.92
C LYS A 48 0.91 21.98 7.38
N ARG A 49 1.50 20.96 8.01
CA ARG A 49 2.01 21.00 9.39
C ARG A 49 3.50 21.32 9.46
N LEU A 50 4.20 21.40 8.34
CA LEU A 50 5.59 21.81 8.30
C LEU A 50 5.70 23.33 8.53
N SER A 51 6.53 23.73 9.49
CA SER A 51 6.90 25.13 9.66
C SER A 51 7.74 25.60 8.46
N THR A 52 7.55 26.84 8.02
CA THR A 52 8.38 27.50 7.00
C THR A 52 9.84 27.64 7.42
N SER A 53 10.14 27.48 8.71
CA SER A 53 11.49 27.50 9.28
C SER A 53 12.11 26.12 9.50
N ALA A 54 11.42 25.03 9.15
CA ALA A 54 11.94 23.68 9.33
C ALA A 54 13.10 23.38 8.38
N SER A 55 14.07 22.58 8.85
CA SER A 55 15.10 22.01 7.99
C SER A 55 14.48 21.22 6.86
N LEU A 56 15.14 21.18 5.70
CA LEU A 56 14.69 20.37 4.56
C LEU A 56 14.42 18.93 5.01
N PRO A 57 13.26 18.34 4.66
CA PRO A 57 12.95 16.98 5.04
C PRO A 57 13.92 16.01 4.39
N PRO A 58 14.23 14.86 5.03
CA PRO A 58 15.07 13.84 4.41
C PRO A 58 14.43 13.32 3.10
N PRO A 59 15.23 12.76 2.18
CA PRO A 59 14.75 12.21 0.91
C PRO A 59 13.57 11.26 1.11
N PHE A 60 12.54 11.33 0.24
CA PHE A 60 11.27 10.62 0.40
C PHE A 60 11.42 9.11 0.62
N THR A 61 12.06 8.47 -0.34
CA THR A 61 12.35 7.04 -0.36
C THR A 61 13.56 6.82 -1.28
N ARG A 62 13.82 5.55 -1.61
CA ARG A 62 14.83 5.13 -2.58
C ARG A 62 14.64 5.81 -3.95
N SER A 63 15.73 6.01 -4.69
CA SER A 63 15.68 6.60 -6.04
C SER A 63 15.02 5.63 -7.02
N ASP A 64 14.30 6.16 -8.01
CA ASP A 64 13.80 5.42 -9.17
C ASP A 64 14.93 4.85 -10.04
N MET A 65 16.12 5.44 -10.01
CA MET A 65 17.28 5.00 -10.79
C MET A 65 17.92 3.68 -10.33
N ILE A 66 17.48 3.12 -9.20
CA ILE A 66 18.02 1.84 -8.71
C ILE A 66 17.57 0.65 -9.56
N LEU A 67 16.51 0.79 -10.36
CA LEU A 67 16.05 -0.25 -11.29
C LEU A 67 15.72 0.39 -12.63
N GLY A 68 15.79 -0.40 -13.70
CA GLY A 68 15.31 0.04 -15.01
C GLY A 68 13.79 0.19 -15.00
N SER A 69 13.24 1.12 -15.79
CA SER A 69 11.79 1.33 -15.90
C SER A 69 11.02 0.05 -16.28
N ALA A 70 11.64 -0.83 -17.07
CA ALA A 70 11.05 -2.12 -17.39
C ALA A 70 10.91 -3.03 -16.15
N GLN A 71 11.91 -3.05 -15.26
CA GLN A 71 11.87 -3.85 -14.03
C GLN A 71 10.82 -3.31 -13.06
N TRP A 72 10.74 -1.97 -12.89
CA TRP A 72 9.67 -1.35 -12.12
C TRP A 72 8.28 -1.71 -12.66
N GLY A 73 8.12 -1.63 -13.98
CA GLY A 73 6.85 -1.92 -14.62
C GLY A 73 6.46 -3.40 -14.57
N SER A 74 7.40 -4.34 -14.69
CA SER A 74 7.07 -5.77 -14.87
C SER A 74 7.30 -6.66 -13.66
N GLN A 75 8.24 -6.33 -12.78
CA GLN A 75 8.73 -7.21 -11.71
C GLN A 75 8.47 -6.67 -10.31
N ILE A 76 8.04 -5.41 -10.17
CA ILE A 76 7.78 -4.78 -8.88
C ILE A 76 6.29 -4.45 -8.74
N LEU A 77 5.71 -4.86 -7.61
CA LEU A 77 4.44 -4.32 -7.11
C LEU A 77 4.70 -3.51 -5.84
N GLY A 78 4.00 -2.40 -5.69
CA GLY A 78 4.12 -1.55 -4.51
C GLY A 78 3.23 -2.03 -3.37
N VAL A 79 3.64 -1.79 -2.13
CA VAL A 79 2.78 -1.88 -0.95
C VAL A 79 2.79 -0.55 -0.23
N THR A 80 1.61 -0.02 0.11
CA THR A 80 1.52 1.23 0.89
C THR A 80 1.86 0.99 2.36
N SER A 81 2.38 2.00 3.03
CA SER A 81 2.81 1.89 4.42
C SER A 81 1.68 1.46 5.38
N PRO A 82 1.95 0.55 6.33
CA PRO A 82 0.93 -0.03 7.21
C PRO A 82 0.38 0.94 8.28
N TRP A 83 1.07 2.06 8.53
CA TRP A 83 0.63 3.07 9.51
C TRP A 83 -0.41 4.04 8.96
N ILE A 84 -0.67 4.01 7.65
CA ILE A 84 -1.58 4.94 6.97
C ILE A 84 -3.02 4.65 7.41
N TRP A 85 -3.61 5.61 8.11
CA TRP A 85 -5.01 5.57 8.53
C TRP A 85 -5.68 6.95 8.39
N PRO A 86 -6.18 7.29 7.17
CA PRO A 86 -6.81 8.58 6.87
C PRO A 86 -8.13 8.85 7.60
N ASP A 87 -8.69 7.86 8.28
CA ASP A 87 -9.93 7.98 9.05
C ASP A 87 -9.68 7.96 10.57
N SER A 88 -8.42 8.17 10.99
CA SER A 88 -8.06 8.27 12.40
C SER A 88 -8.81 9.38 13.13
N SER A 89 -9.14 9.12 14.40
CA SER A 89 -9.65 10.13 15.34
C SER A 89 -8.58 11.16 15.69
N ASP A 90 -7.30 10.77 15.66
CA ASP A 90 -6.19 11.69 15.83
C ASP A 90 -6.02 12.54 14.57
N THR A 91 -6.19 13.85 14.72
CA THR A 91 -6.09 14.83 13.63
C THR A 91 -4.70 14.83 12.99
N GLU A 92 -3.63 14.66 13.77
CA GLU A 92 -2.27 14.64 13.21
C GLU A 92 -2.03 13.39 12.37
N LEU A 93 -2.38 12.21 12.89
CA LEU A 93 -2.29 10.96 12.14
C LEU A 93 -3.17 10.99 10.90
N ARG A 94 -4.39 11.53 11.00
CA ARG A 94 -5.30 11.66 9.86
C ARG A 94 -4.68 12.48 8.74
N GLU A 95 -4.21 13.68 9.04
CA GLU A 95 -3.59 14.56 8.04
C GLU A 95 -2.31 13.96 7.45
N ASP A 96 -1.48 13.30 8.26
CA ASP A 96 -0.27 12.60 7.79
C ASP A 96 -0.62 11.47 6.85
N SER A 97 -1.60 10.66 7.24
CA SER A 97 -2.02 9.49 6.47
C SER A 97 -2.64 9.91 5.14
N GLU A 98 -3.44 10.98 5.12
CA GLU A 98 -3.97 11.52 3.86
C GLU A 98 -2.86 11.99 2.91
N ALA A 99 -1.85 12.68 3.44
CA ALA A 99 -0.72 13.18 2.65
C ALA A 99 0.16 12.01 2.16
N ALA A 100 0.48 11.07 3.05
CA ALA A 100 1.31 9.92 2.74
C ALA A 100 0.66 8.98 1.74
N LEU A 101 -0.63 8.64 1.89
CA LEU A 101 -1.33 7.78 0.94
C LEU A 101 -1.30 8.38 -0.48
N LYS A 102 -1.59 9.68 -0.61
CA LYS A 102 -1.52 10.37 -1.90
C LYS A 102 -0.11 10.38 -2.46
N GLN A 103 0.88 10.62 -1.61
CA GLN A 103 2.28 10.68 -2.03
C GLN A 103 2.80 9.30 -2.48
N GLU A 104 2.48 8.23 -1.75
CA GLU A 104 2.87 6.86 -2.09
C GLU A 104 2.21 6.40 -3.38
N LEU A 105 0.91 6.66 -3.56
CA LEU A 105 0.21 6.32 -4.82
C LEU A 105 0.75 7.12 -6.01
N ALA A 106 1.05 8.41 -5.82
CA ALA A 106 1.69 9.23 -6.85
C ALA A 106 3.11 8.73 -7.18
N TRP A 107 3.85 8.26 -6.18
CA TRP A 107 5.18 7.69 -6.38
C TRP A 107 5.13 6.36 -7.15
N ALA A 108 4.20 5.48 -6.81
CA ALA A 108 3.98 4.25 -7.58
C ALA A 108 3.58 4.53 -9.04
N ALA A 109 2.75 5.54 -9.27
CA ALA A 109 2.39 5.98 -10.61
C ALA A 109 3.61 6.54 -11.37
N HIS A 110 4.49 7.32 -10.71
CA HIS A 110 5.74 7.81 -11.27
C HIS A 110 6.67 6.66 -11.70
N LEU A 111 6.77 5.62 -10.88
CA LEU A 111 7.53 4.40 -11.19
C LEU A 111 6.87 3.53 -12.27
N SER A 112 5.65 3.87 -12.71
CA SER A 112 4.86 3.09 -13.66
C SER A 112 4.63 1.63 -13.21
N LEU A 113 4.39 1.42 -11.91
CA LEU A 113 4.11 0.09 -11.38
C LEU A 113 2.82 -0.47 -11.98
N GLN A 114 2.77 -1.79 -12.18
CA GLN A 114 1.56 -2.47 -12.64
C GLN A 114 0.44 -2.44 -11.60
N ALA A 115 0.78 -2.62 -10.33
CA ALA A 115 -0.19 -2.54 -9.24
C ALA A 115 0.43 -2.11 -7.91
N VAL A 116 -0.43 -1.61 -7.03
CA VAL A 116 -0.12 -1.30 -5.65
C VAL A 116 -1.10 -2.02 -4.73
N VAL A 117 -0.57 -2.78 -3.79
CA VAL A 117 -1.32 -3.36 -2.68
C VAL A 117 -1.55 -2.29 -1.63
N VAL A 118 -2.82 -2.11 -1.27
CA VAL A 118 -3.24 -1.18 -0.23
C VAL A 118 -3.84 -2.00 0.91
N PRO A 119 -3.16 -2.10 2.07
CA PRO A 119 -3.73 -2.72 3.26
C PRO A 119 -4.99 -1.98 3.71
N LEU A 120 -5.98 -2.73 4.19
CA LEU A 120 -7.13 -2.12 4.83
C LEU A 120 -6.72 -1.44 6.15
N PRO A 121 -7.28 -0.26 6.45
CA PRO A 121 -7.08 0.40 7.74
C PRO A 121 -7.73 -0.40 8.88
N PRO A 122 -7.38 -0.12 10.17
CA PRO A 122 -7.88 -0.88 11.32
C PRO A 122 -9.40 -0.95 11.48
N SER A 123 -10.15 -0.01 10.89
CA SER A 123 -11.63 0.00 10.96
C SER A 123 -12.22 0.21 9.56
N PRO A 124 -12.24 -0.83 8.70
CA PRO A 124 -12.63 -0.71 7.29
C PRO A 124 -14.04 -0.13 7.11
N GLN A 125 -14.99 -0.51 7.97
CA GLN A 125 -16.39 -0.05 7.92
C GLN A 125 -16.56 1.47 8.06
N LYS A 126 -15.58 2.17 8.65
CA LYS A 126 -15.60 3.63 8.89
C LYS A 126 -14.57 4.38 8.04
N SER A 127 -14.09 3.76 6.96
CA SER A 127 -12.95 4.25 6.18
C SER A 127 -13.35 5.08 4.97
N VAL A 128 -14.21 6.08 5.17
CA VAL A 128 -14.78 6.89 4.08
C VAL A 128 -13.71 7.76 3.42
N ASN A 129 -12.83 8.37 4.20
CA ASN A 129 -11.78 9.25 3.70
C ASN A 129 -10.71 8.48 2.93
N PHE A 130 -10.33 7.31 3.43
CA PHE A 130 -9.47 6.37 2.73
C PHE A 130 -10.03 6.01 1.36
N LEU A 131 -11.28 5.54 1.28
CA LEU A 131 -11.93 5.17 0.01
C LEU A 131 -12.08 6.36 -0.95
N ARG A 132 -12.36 7.55 -0.42
CA ARG A 132 -12.39 8.80 -1.21
C ARG A 132 -11.03 9.08 -1.85
N ILE A 133 -9.93 8.92 -1.11
CA ILE A 133 -8.58 9.11 -1.65
C ILE A 133 -8.29 8.06 -2.73
N LEU A 134 -8.61 6.79 -2.49
CA LEU A 134 -8.43 5.74 -3.48
C LEU A 134 -9.23 6.01 -4.77
N ASN A 135 -10.50 6.42 -4.66
CA ASN A 135 -11.31 6.78 -5.81
C ASN A 135 -10.69 7.94 -6.61
N GLN A 136 -10.25 8.99 -5.91
CA GLN A 136 -9.56 10.12 -6.56
C GLN A 136 -8.29 9.66 -7.28
N SER A 137 -7.50 8.79 -6.66
CA SER A 137 -6.32 8.20 -7.27
C SER A 137 -6.67 7.37 -8.50
N LEU A 138 -7.65 6.45 -8.43
CA LEU A 138 -8.08 5.62 -9.56
C LEU A 138 -8.43 6.46 -10.80
N ASN A 139 -9.12 7.58 -10.63
CA ASN A 139 -9.47 8.48 -11.74
C ASN A 139 -8.26 9.18 -12.38
N SER A 140 -7.13 9.24 -11.67
CA SER A 140 -5.88 9.85 -12.15
C SER A 140 -4.89 8.85 -12.74
N LEU A 141 -5.08 7.55 -12.48
CA LEU A 141 -4.19 6.48 -12.92
C LEU A 141 -4.56 6.04 -14.34
N SER A 142 -3.54 5.80 -15.17
CA SER A 142 -3.74 5.32 -16.56
C SER A 142 -3.74 3.79 -16.64
N ASN A 143 -2.72 3.13 -16.08
CA ASN A 143 -2.48 1.70 -16.25
C ASN A 143 -2.13 0.95 -14.94
N MET A 144 -2.13 1.63 -13.79
CA MET A 144 -1.79 1.03 -12.49
C MET A 144 -3.06 0.52 -11.78
N GLY A 145 -3.07 -0.76 -11.40
CA GLY A 145 -4.12 -1.35 -10.58
C GLY A 145 -3.95 -1.06 -9.08
N LEU A 146 -5.05 -0.99 -8.33
CA LEU A 146 -5.03 -0.99 -6.87
C LEU A 146 -5.58 -2.33 -6.36
N TRP A 147 -4.80 -3.01 -5.54
CA TRP A 147 -5.16 -4.30 -4.95
C TRP A 147 -5.48 -4.07 -3.47
N LEU A 148 -6.75 -4.18 -3.10
CA LEU A 148 -7.14 -4.10 -1.69
C LEU A 148 -6.82 -5.44 -1.02
N HIS A 149 -6.01 -5.40 0.04
CA HIS A 149 -5.72 -6.58 0.83
C HIS A 149 -6.79 -6.75 1.92
N ILE A 150 -7.67 -7.73 1.73
CA ILE A 150 -8.83 -8.00 2.59
C ILE A 150 -8.67 -9.39 3.21
N PRO A 151 -8.62 -9.52 4.54
CA PRO A 151 -8.47 -10.80 5.18
C PRO A 151 -9.76 -11.61 5.08
N MET A 152 -9.64 -12.94 5.01
CA MET A 152 -10.80 -13.85 5.00
C MET A 152 -11.53 -13.93 6.34
N VAL A 153 -10.83 -13.58 7.42
CA VAL A 153 -11.35 -13.55 8.80
C VAL A 153 -10.95 -12.21 9.40
N SER A 154 -11.87 -11.58 10.13
CA SER A 154 -11.56 -10.30 10.78
C SER A 154 -10.48 -10.51 11.86
N VAL A 155 -9.71 -9.46 12.16
CA VAL A 155 -8.69 -9.53 13.21
C VAL A 155 -9.33 -9.74 14.58
N HIS A 156 -10.55 -9.21 14.78
CA HIS A 156 -11.35 -9.40 15.98
C HIS A 156 -11.75 -10.87 16.14
N ASP A 157 -12.33 -11.48 15.11
CA ASP A 157 -12.76 -12.88 15.14
C ASP A 157 -11.58 -13.84 15.27
N ALA A 158 -10.42 -13.50 14.70
CA ALA A 158 -9.20 -14.31 14.84
C ALA A 158 -8.61 -14.30 16.27
N GLN A 159 -8.95 -13.29 17.07
CA GLN A 159 -8.48 -13.11 18.46
C GLN A 159 -9.56 -13.44 19.50
N ALA A 160 -10.82 -13.54 19.10
CA ALA A 160 -11.93 -13.89 19.96
C ALA A 160 -11.83 -15.36 20.42
N ASN A 161 -11.73 -15.56 21.74
CA ASN A 161 -11.86 -16.87 22.37
C ASN A 161 -13.36 -17.12 22.64
N ASP A 162 -14.07 -17.70 21.68
CA ASP A 162 -15.42 -18.29 21.87
C ASP A 162 -16.48 -17.40 22.57
N GLU A 163 -16.35 -16.07 22.57
CA GLU A 163 -17.42 -15.17 23.02
C GLU A 163 -18.32 -14.82 21.84
N GLU A 164 -19.64 -14.77 22.09
CA GLU A 164 -20.73 -14.51 21.12
C GLU A 164 -20.69 -13.07 20.55
N GLU A 165 -19.54 -12.59 20.10
CA GLU A 165 -19.45 -11.39 19.27
C GLU A 165 -19.95 -11.71 17.87
N ALA A 166 -20.66 -10.76 17.26
CA ALA A 166 -21.20 -10.94 15.92
C ALA A 166 -20.04 -11.03 14.93
N GLU A 167 -19.91 -12.18 14.26
CA GLU A 167 -18.93 -12.44 13.20
C GLU A 167 -18.90 -11.26 12.22
N GLU A 168 -17.74 -10.63 12.07
CA GLU A 168 -17.58 -9.51 11.15
C GLU A 168 -17.40 -10.03 9.72
N ASP A 169 -18.41 -9.82 8.87
CA ASP A 169 -18.31 -10.18 7.45
C ASP A 169 -17.30 -9.27 6.72
N THR A 170 -16.09 -9.78 6.50
CA THR A 170 -15.03 -9.05 5.79
C THR A 170 -15.36 -8.83 4.30
N TRP A 171 -16.29 -9.60 3.74
CA TRP A 171 -16.78 -9.40 2.38
C TRP A 171 -17.62 -8.12 2.28
N GLU A 172 -18.34 -7.72 3.32
CA GLU A 172 -19.03 -6.44 3.35
C GLU A 172 -18.04 -5.26 3.30
N TRP A 173 -16.82 -5.41 3.84
CA TRP A 173 -15.79 -4.37 3.73
C TRP A 173 -15.35 -4.19 2.28
N TRP A 174 -15.14 -5.29 1.55
CA TRP A 174 -14.92 -5.26 0.10
C TRP A 174 -16.10 -4.62 -0.64
N HIS A 175 -17.33 -5.03 -0.30
CA HIS A 175 -18.54 -4.53 -0.93
C HIS A 175 -18.71 -3.01 -0.76
N GLN A 176 -18.41 -2.49 0.42
CA GLN A 176 -18.41 -1.06 0.69
C GLN A 176 -17.33 -0.33 -0.10
N ALA A 177 -16.11 -0.88 -0.13
CA ALA A 177 -14.99 -0.31 -0.86
C ALA A 177 -15.30 -0.16 -2.36
N ARG A 178 -15.74 -1.24 -3.02
CA ARG A 178 -16.09 -1.22 -4.46
C ARG A 178 -17.29 -0.34 -4.80
N ARG A 179 -18.12 0.04 -3.82
CA ARG A 179 -19.31 0.86 -4.03
C ARG A 179 -19.00 2.36 -3.93
N LEU A 180 -18.01 2.73 -3.11
CA LEU A 180 -17.61 4.12 -2.86
C LEU A 180 -16.47 4.58 -3.78
N CYS A 181 -15.69 3.64 -4.32
CA CYS A 181 -14.74 3.88 -5.41
C CYS A 181 -15.44 3.76 -6.76
#